data_AF-A0A3D4EMW2-F1
#
_entry.id   AF-A0A3D4EMW2-F1
#
_cell.length_a   1.000
_cell.length_b   1.000
_cell.length_c   1.000
_cell.angle_alpha   90.00
_cell.angle_beta   90.00
_cell.angle_gamma   90.00
#
_symmetry.space_group_name_H-M   'P 1'
#
loop_
_entity.id
_entity.type
_entity.pdbx_description
1 polymer ?
#
loop_
_entity_poly.entity_id
_entity_poly.type
_entity_poly.pdbx_seq_one_letter_code
_entity_poly.pdbx_strand_id
1 'polypeptide(L)'
;GYTSSVSGILVLAAGLFILYRSKDDVGIEFYSYLIFFASALWLIAALIYANIKEFPGATEGGKNGLKEAWNRLSLLKEDKPFRNFIITRSLLLCSALTAPYYILLAQRYVGKEAYLLGLFIIANGVASIISAPVWGKMADKSSKKVMTYAAMLTAGLGLIVVGLIQFVPGLRDQVWLYPVALFVLGIAHQGVRLGRKTYIVDMAEGNRRTDYVAVSNTLIGIILLITGGLSALASLISVEGVIVLLSVLGIIGAFKGSTLPDVE
;
A
#
# COMPACT_ATOMS: atom_id res chain seq x y z
N GLY A 1 -2.07 -13.50 8.49
CA GLY A 1 -3.52 -13.40 8.79
C GLY A 1 -3.79 -12.66 10.08
N TYR A 2 -3.49 -13.28 11.24
CA TYR A 2 -3.89 -12.77 12.55
C TYR A 2 -3.31 -11.40 12.94
N THR A 3 -2.02 -11.15 12.72
CA THR A 3 -1.40 -9.84 13.00
C THR A 3 -2.04 -8.71 12.20
N SER A 4 -2.38 -8.95 10.93
CA SER A 4 -3.12 -8.00 10.08
C SER A 4 -4.55 -7.77 10.55
N SER A 5 -5.18 -8.77 11.17
CA SER A 5 -6.53 -8.66 11.71
C SER A 5 -6.56 -7.83 12.99
N VAL A 6 -5.62 -8.07 13.93
CA VAL A 6 -5.46 -7.28 15.16
C VAL A 6 -5.14 -5.83 14.82
N SER A 7 -4.20 -5.59 13.90
CA SER A 7 -3.90 -4.24 13.41
C SER A 7 -5.15 -3.58 12.80
N GLY A 8 -5.96 -4.31 12.04
CA GLY A 8 -7.23 -3.82 11.49
C GLY A 8 -8.23 -3.39 12.56
N ILE A 9 -8.34 -4.13 13.66
CA ILE A 9 -9.22 -3.79 14.79
C ILE A 9 -8.77 -2.49 15.46
N LEU A 10 -7.45 -2.32 15.69
CA LEU A 10 -6.91 -1.09 16.28
C LEU A 10 -7.13 0.13 15.37
N VAL A 11 -6.94 -0.05 14.05
CA VAL A 11 -7.22 0.99 13.06
C VAL A 11 -8.71 1.34 13.06
N LEU A 12 -9.60 0.35 13.13
CA LEU A 12 -11.04 0.55 13.21
C LEU A 12 -11.43 1.34 14.48
N ALA A 13 -10.87 0.98 15.63
CA ALA A 13 -11.11 1.69 16.89
C ALA A 13 -10.65 3.16 16.80
N ALA A 14 -9.47 3.42 16.24
CA ALA A 14 -8.98 4.78 16.01
C ALA A 14 -9.89 5.56 15.04
N GLY A 15 -10.37 4.92 13.96
CA GLY A 15 -11.29 5.53 13.01
C GLY A 15 -12.65 5.88 13.62
N LEU A 16 -13.21 5.00 14.44
CA LEU A 16 -14.44 5.25 15.20
C LEU A 16 -14.28 6.40 16.20
N PHE A 17 -13.13 6.48 16.87
CA PHE A 17 -12.81 7.58 17.77
C PHE A 17 -12.72 8.93 17.04
N ILE A 18 -12.02 8.97 15.89
CA ILE A 18 -11.94 10.18 15.04
C ILE A 18 -13.33 10.57 14.54
N LEU A 19 -14.14 9.60 14.10
CA LEU A 19 -15.50 9.85 13.63
C LEU A 19 -16.38 10.41 14.76
N TYR A 20 -16.29 9.87 15.97
CA TYR A 20 -17.01 10.37 17.12
C TYR A 20 -16.62 11.82 17.44
N ARG A 21 -15.30 12.12 17.47
CA ARG A 21 -14.80 13.47 17.76
C ARG A 21 -15.09 14.48 16.66
N SER A 22 -15.23 14.03 15.41
CA SER A 22 -15.57 14.88 14.26
C SER A 22 -16.95 15.56 14.34
N LYS A 23 -17.78 15.18 15.32
CA LYS A 23 -19.06 15.85 15.61
C LYS A 23 -18.87 17.21 16.28
N ASP A 24 -17.73 17.43 16.92
CA ASP A 24 -17.36 18.70 17.53
C ASP A 24 -16.47 19.51 16.58
N ASP A 25 -16.23 20.80 16.85
CA ASP A 25 -15.28 21.58 16.05
C ASP A 25 -13.85 21.11 16.38
N VAL A 26 -13.25 20.35 15.45
CA VAL A 26 -11.98 19.66 15.65
C VAL A 26 -10.86 20.49 15.02
N GLY A 27 -10.14 21.24 15.86
CA GLY A 27 -9.01 22.07 15.44
C GLY A 27 -7.68 21.31 15.28
N ILE A 28 -6.64 22.05 14.90
CA ILE A 28 -5.24 21.58 14.74
C ILE A 28 -4.70 20.82 15.96
N GLU A 29 -5.15 21.15 17.17
CA GLU A 29 -4.71 20.50 18.41
C GLU A 29 -5.01 19.01 18.41
N PHE A 30 -6.20 18.60 17.97
CA PHE A 30 -6.59 17.19 17.92
C PHE A 30 -5.67 16.39 16.99
N TYR A 31 -5.42 16.92 15.79
CA TYR A 31 -4.52 16.29 14.82
C TYR A 31 -3.07 16.25 15.32
N SER A 32 -2.63 17.30 16.01
CA SER A 32 -1.31 17.36 16.65
C SER A 32 -1.15 16.25 17.70
N TYR A 33 -2.13 16.09 18.60
CA TYR A 33 -2.10 15.02 19.60
C TYR A 33 -2.11 13.63 18.97
N LEU A 34 -2.91 13.42 17.92
CA LEU A 34 -2.95 12.16 17.20
C LEU A 34 -1.58 11.81 16.59
N ILE A 35 -0.91 12.78 15.97
CA ILE A 35 0.43 12.61 15.39
C ILE A 35 1.47 12.37 16.47
N PHE A 36 1.43 13.10 17.59
CA PHE A 36 2.34 12.89 18.72
C PHE A 36 2.18 11.49 19.31
N PHE A 37 0.94 11.04 19.51
CA PHE A 37 0.66 9.69 19.99
C PHE A 37 1.17 8.61 19.02
N ALA A 38 0.91 8.75 17.73
CA ALA A 38 1.41 7.84 16.71
C ALA A 38 2.96 7.80 16.68
N SER A 39 3.60 8.95 16.81
CA SER A 39 5.07 9.08 16.87
C SER A 39 5.64 8.42 18.13
N ALA A 40 4.98 8.56 19.28
CA ALA A 40 5.38 7.91 20.52
C ALA A 40 5.29 6.36 20.40
N LEU A 41 4.20 5.84 19.83
CA LEU A 41 4.07 4.40 19.55
C LEU A 41 5.17 3.89 18.62
N TRP A 42 5.55 4.69 17.62
CA TRP A 42 6.64 4.35 16.71
C TRP A 42 7.99 4.27 17.44
N LEU A 43 8.29 5.22 18.33
CA LEU A 43 9.51 5.18 19.16
C LEU A 43 9.51 3.98 20.12
N ILE A 44 8.38 3.65 20.73
CA ILE A 44 8.25 2.46 21.57
C ILE A 44 8.56 1.19 20.77
N ALA A 45 8.02 1.08 19.55
CA ALA A 45 8.31 -0.05 18.68
C ALA A 45 9.81 -0.13 18.33
N ALA A 46 10.46 1.01 18.04
CA ALA A 46 11.89 1.06 17.77
C ALA A 46 12.73 0.60 18.97
N LEU A 47 12.38 1.00 20.19
CA LEU A 47 13.03 0.53 21.42
C LEU A 47 12.86 -0.98 21.62
N ILE A 48 11.67 -1.52 21.35
CA ILE A 48 11.43 -2.98 21.39
C ILE A 48 12.32 -3.70 20.37
N TYR A 49 12.38 -3.20 19.13
CA TYR A 49 13.22 -3.79 18.08
C TYR A 49 14.72 -3.73 18.40
N ALA A 50 15.18 -2.67 19.08
CA ALA A 50 16.58 -2.54 19.49
C ALA A 50 17.02 -3.64 20.49
N ASN A 51 16.08 -4.33 21.14
CA ASN A 51 16.36 -5.43 22.07
C ASN A 51 16.39 -6.81 21.37
N ILE A 52 16.16 -6.88 20.06
CA ILE A 52 16.25 -8.15 19.31
C ILE A 52 17.73 -8.55 19.20
N LYS A 53 18.06 -9.73 19.72
CA LYS A 53 19.39 -10.33 19.57
C LYS A 53 19.48 -11.00 18.20
N GLU A 54 20.38 -10.52 17.36
CA GLU A 54 20.66 -11.11 16.05
C GLU A 54 21.61 -12.31 16.15
N PHE A 55 21.40 -13.31 15.31
CA PHE A 55 22.23 -14.52 15.29
C PHE A 55 23.58 -14.27 14.59
N PRO A 56 24.65 -15.01 14.95
CA PRO A 56 25.93 -14.95 14.23
C PRO A 56 25.72 -15.23 12.73
N GLY A 57 26.30 -14.41 11.86
CA GLY A 57 26.09 -14.46 10.40
C GLY A 57 25.03 -13.50 9.86
N ALA A 58 24.11 -13.01 10.71
CA ALA A 58 23.12 -11.99 10.32
C ALA A 58 23.73 -10.59 10.15
N THR A 59 24.93 -10.36 10.71
CA THR A 59 25.68 -9.09 10.64
C THR A 59 26.86 -9.12 9.66
N GLU A 60 27.05 -10.21 8.91
CA GLU A 60 28.08 -10.29 7.88
C GLU A 60 27.80 -9.25 6.78
N GLY A 61 28.73 -8.30 6.60
CA GLY A 61 28.57 -7.15 5.70
C GLY A 61 28.42 -5.79 6.40
N GLY A 62 28.20 -5.77 7.73
CA GLY A 62 28.04 -4.52 8.50
C GLY A 62 29.25 -3.58 8.48
N LYS A 63 30.47 -4.10 8.26
CA LYS A 63 31.69 -3.27 8.15
C LYS A 63 31.70 -2.32 6.95
N ASN A 64 30.96 -2.64 5.87
CA ASN A 64 30.88 -1.81 4.65
C ASN A 64 29.48 -1.92 4.02
N GLY A 65 28.44 -1.60 4.80
CA GLY A 65 27.03 -1.77 4.40
C GLY A 65 26.65 -1.09 3.07
N LEU A 66 27.27 0.06 2.73
CA LEU A 66 27.03 0.75 1.45
C LEU A 66 27.60 0.01 0.24
N LYS A 67 28.83 -0.51 0.36
CA LYS A 67 29.46 -1.30 -0.72
C LYS A 67 28.73 -2.63 -0.92
N GLU A 68 28.33 -3.25 0.18
CA GLU A 68 27.55 -4.49 0.15
C GLU A 68 26.15 -4.26 -0.45
N ALA A 69 25.47 -3.16 -0.10
CA ALA A 69 24.22 -2.76 -0.73
C ALA A 69 24.37 -2.52 -2.25
N TRP A 70 25.47 -1.90 -2.68
CA TRP A 70 25.77 -1.69 -4.10
C TRP A 70 26.07 -3.00 -4.84
N ASN A 71 26.82 -3.90 -4.22
CA ASN A 71 27.07 -5.22 -4.78
C ASN A 71 25.77 -6.01 -4.94
N ARG A 72 24.84 -5.90 -3.99
CA ARG A 72 23.53 -6.57 -4.07
C ARG A 72 22.59 -5.99 -5.15
N LEU A 73 22.85 -4.78 -5.66
CA LEU A 73 22.14 -4.25 -6.83
C LEU A 73 22.49 -5.01 -8.12
N SER A 74 23.62 -5.73 -8.18
CA SER A 74 23.95 -6.62 -9.30
C SER A 74 22.90 -7.70 -9.51
N LEU A 75 22.17 -8.11 -8.46
CA LEU A 75 21.05 -9.05 -8.53
C LEU A 75 19.98 -8.60 -9.53
N LEU A 76 19.76 -7.28 -9.68
CA LEU A 76 18.83 -6.77 -10.69
C LEU A 76 19.29 -7.07 -12.12
N LYS A 77 20.60 -7.15 -12.37
CA LYS A 77 21.15 -7.44 -13.69
C LYS A 77 21.17 -8.94 -13.95
N GLU A 78 21.62 -9.70 -12.95
CA GLU A 78 21.95 -11.12 -13.06
C GLU A 78 20.71 -12.02 -12.93
N ASP A 79 19.76 -11.67 -12.07
CA ASP A 79 18.55 -12.47 -11.82
C ASP A 79 17.33 -11.88 -12.55
N LYS A 80 16.94 -12.55 -13.66
CA LYS A 80 15.80 -12.13 -14.48
C LYS A 80 14.45 -12.29 -13.75
N PRO A 81 14.13 -13.44 -13.10
CA PRO A 81 12.93 -13.56 -12.25
C PRO A 81 12.80 -12.46 -11.19
N PHE A 82 13.86 -12.21 -10.43
CA PHE A 82 13.87 -11.17 -9.39
C PHE A 82 13.65 -9.78 -9.99
N ARG A 83 14.35 -9.43 -11.08
CA ARG A 83 14.13 -8.16 -11.79
C ARG A 83 12.68 -7.99 -12.24
N ASN A 84 12.09 -9.03 -12.84
CA ASN A 84 10.69 -9.00 -13.29
C ASN A 84 9.72 -8.83 -12.10
N PHE A 85 10.03 -9.45 -10.97
CA PHE A 85 9.26 -9.26 -9.74
C PHE A 85 9.37 -7.82 -9.23
N ILE A 86 10.56 -7.21 -9.22
CA ILE A 86 10.74 -5.79 -8.83
C ILE A 86 9.93 -4.87 -9.75
N ILE A 87 10.00 -5.06 -11.06
CA ILE A 87 9.20 -4.27 -12.03
C ILE A 87 7.71 -4.41 -11.73
N THR A 88 7.24 -5.64 -11.50
CA THR A 88 5.84 -5.89 -11.13
C THR A 88 5.49 -5.15 -9.84
N ARG A 89 6.30 -5.29 -8.78
CA ARG A 89 6.08 -4.66 -7.48
C ARG A 89 6.04 -3.12 -7.58
N SER A 90 6.86 -2.53 -8.44
CA SER A 90 6.85 -1.09 -8.69
C SER A 90 5.57 -0.63 -9.39
N LEU A 91 5.08 -1.37 -10.38
CA LEU A 91 3.81 -1.07 -11.05
C LEU A 91 2.62 -1.18 -10.08
N LEU A 92 2.66 -2.17 -9.19
CA LEU A 92 1.63 -2.40 -8.16
C LEU A 92 1.56 -1.32 -7.08
N LEU A 93 2.49 -0.36 -7.05
CA LEU A 93 2.41 0.82 -6.18
C LEU A 93 1.16 1.65 -6.45
N CYS A 94 0.54 1.51 -7.62
CA CYS A 94 -0.74 2.14 -7.95
C CYS A 94 -1.81 1.91 -6.86
N SER A 95 -1.86 0.71 -6.26
CA SER A 95 -2.83 0.38 -5.21
C SER A 95 -2.70 1.24 -3.96
N ALA A 96 -1.47 1.59 -3.58
CA ALA A 96 -1.21 2.47 -2.45
C ALA A 96 -1.37 3.94 -2.83
N LEU A 97 -0.87 4.31 -4.00
CA LEU A 97 -0.85 5.71 -4.45
C LEU A 97 -2.24 6.23 -4.84
N THR A 98 -3.20 5.37 -5.20
CA THR A 98 -4.56 5.79 -5.57
C THR A 98 -5.35 6.35 -4.39
N ALA A 99 -5.12 5.82 -3.18
CA ALA A 99 -5.87 6.18 -1.98
C ALA A 99 -5.88 7.69 -1.67
N PRO A 100 -4.73 8.41 -1.62
CA PRO A 100 -4.74 9.86 -1.38
C PRO A 100 -5.51 10.65 -2.44
N TYR A 101 -5.57 10.19 -3.70
CA TYR A 101 -6.34 10.89 -4.73
C TYR A 101 -7.86 10.71 -4.55
N TYR A 102 -8.32 9.58 -3.99
CA TYR A 102 -9.73 9.44 -3.59
C TYR A 102 -10.09 10.38 -2.44
N ILE A 103 -9.17 10.57 -1.49
CA ILE A 103 -9.32 11.54 -0.41
C ILE A 103 -9.42 12.96 -0.99
N LEU A 104 -8.54 13.33 -1.93
CA LEU A 104 -8.58 14.63 -2.59
C LEU A 104 -9.90 14.87 -3.36
N LEU A 105 -10.42 13.87 -4.07
CA LEU A 105 -11.71 13.98 -4.75
C LEU A 105 -12.85 14.18 -3.75
N ALA A 106 -12.84 13.44 -2.64
CA ALA A 106 -13.85 13.59 -1.60
C ALA A 106 -13.79 14.97 -0.92
N GLN A 107 -12.59 15.47 -0.62
CA GLN A 107 -12.42 16.83 -0.11
C GLN A 107 -12.94 17.87 -1.10
N ARG A 108 -12.64 17.70 -2.40
CA ARG A 108 -13.05 18.63 -3.46
C ARG A 108 -14.57 18.68 -3.68
N TYR A 109 -15.26 17.54 -3.60
CA TYR A 109 -16.68 17.45 -3.99
C TYR A 109 -17.67 17.32 -2.85
N VAL A 110 -17.22 16.83 -1.69
CA VAL A 110 -18.08 16.60 -0.52
C VAL A 110 -17.75 17.54 0.63
N GLY A 111 -16.48 17.88 0.83
CA GLY A 111 -16.01 18.61 2.00
C GLY A 111 -16.08 17.77 3.30
N LYS A 112 -15.98 18.41 4.48
CA LYS A 112 -16.02 17.77 5.82
C LYS A 112 -14.86 16.80 6.07
N GLU A 113 -13.65 17.35 6.10
CA GLU A 113 -12.39 16.59 6.15
C GLU A 113 -12.31 15.62 7.34
N ALA A 114 -12.64 16.07 8.56
CA ALA A 114 -12.56 15.24 9.77
C ALA A 114 -13.49 14.02 9.72
N TYR A 115 -14.73 14.23 9.26
CA TYR A 115 -15.74 13.19 9.12
C TYR A 115 -15.32 12.16 8.06
N LEU A 116 -14.91 12.64 6.88
CA LEU A 116 -14.45 11.77 5.79
C LEU A 116 -13.20 10.98 6.18
N LEU A 117 -12.25 11.59 6.90
CA LEU A 117 -11.05 10.91 7.39
C LEU A 117 -11.43 9.74 8.30
N GLY A 118 -12.35 9.96 9.26
CA GLY A 118 -12.87 8.89 10.12
C GLY A 118 -13.46 7.74 9.31
N LEU A 119 -14.31 8.05 8.32
CA LEU A 119 -14.88 7.05 7.41
C LEU A 119 -13.82 6.30 6.60
N PHE A 120 -12.78 6.96 6.13
CA PHE A 120 -11.70 6.34 5.34
C PHE A 120 -10.84 5.38 6.16
N ILE A 121 -10.56 5.74 7.41
CA ILE A 121 -9.84 4.88 8.35
C ILE A 121 -10.69 3.64 8.68
N ILE A 122 -11.99 3.84 8.96
CA ILE A 122 -12.95 2.75 9.19
C ILE A 122 -13.00 1.83 7.97
N ALA A 123 -13.22 2.39 6.78
CA ALA A 123 -13.28 1.63 5.53
C ALA A 123 -12.03 0.76 5.32
N ASN A 124 -10.84 1.30 5.52
CA ASN A 124 -9.59 0.54 5.42
C ASN A 124 -9.46 -0.55 6.50
N GLY A 125 -9.84 -0.26 7.74
CA GLY A 125 -9.84 -1.22 8.84
C GLY A 125 -10.76 -2.42 8.55
N VAL A 126 -12.01 -2.15 8.16
CA VAL A 126 -12.99 -3.18 7.79
C VAL A 126 -12.52 -3.97 6.56
N ALA A 127 -12.01 -3.29 5.53
CA ALA A 127 -11.46 -3.95 4.35
C ALA A 127 -10.33 -4.92 4.73
N SER A 128 -9.43 -4.52 5.63
CA SER A 128 -8.34 -5.38 6.11
C SER A 128 -8.84 -6.61 6.85
N ILE A 129 -9.82 -6.46 7.73
CA ILE A 129 -10.39 -7.57 8.50
C ILE A 129 -11.09 -8.58 7.58
N ILE A 130 -11.93 -8.09 6.66
CA ILE A 130 -12.76 -8.95 5.80
C ILE A 130 -11.92 -9.64 4.72
N SER A 131 -10.96 -8.93 4.11
CA SER A 131 -10.22 -9.45 2.97
C SER A 131 -9.03 -10.34 3.33
N ALA A 132 -8.47 -10.20 4.54
CA ALA A 132 -7.26 -10.92 4.93
C ALA A 132 -7.37 -12.46 4.84
N PRO A 133 -8.47 -13.12 5.30
CA PRO A 133 -8.60 -14.57 5.18
C PRO A 133 -8.73 -15.05 3.74
N VAL A 134 -9.46 -14.28 2.90
CA VAL A 134 -9.69 -14.61 1.49
C VAL A 134 -8.38 -14.54 0.72
N TRP A 135 -7.66 -13.42 0.82
CA TRP A 135 -6.37 -13.29 0.17
C TRP A 135 -5.32 -14.24 0.73
N GLY A 136 -5.37 -14.56 2.03
CA GLY A 136 -4.55 -15.60 2.66
C GLY A 136 -4.66 -16.93 1.94
N LYS A 137 -5.88 -17.49 1.90
CA LYS A 137 -6.14 -18.78 1.26
C LYS A 137 -5.79 -18.81 -0.23
N MET A 138 -5.93 -17.67 -0.92
CA MET A 138 -5.55 -17.56 -2.32
C MET A 138 -4.03 -17.47 -2.50
N ALA A 139 -3.33 -16.76 -1.60
CA ALA A 139 -1.89 -16.59 -1.65
C ALA A 139 -1.17 -17.91 -1.36
N ASP A 140 -1.73 -18.75 -0.48
CA ASP A 140 -1.23 -20.11 -0.21
C ASP A 140 -1.30 -21.03 -1.44
N LYS A 141 -2.15 -20.69 -2.44
CA LYS A 141 -2.25 -21.44 -3.71
C LYS A 141 -1.44 -20.81 -4.83
N SER A 142 -1.43 -19.48 -4.91
CA SER A 142 -0.68 -18.71 -5.90
C SER A 142 -0.71 -17.22 -5.53
N SER A 143 0.37 -16.77 -4.90
CA SER A 143 0.63 -15.37 -4.59
C SER A 143 0.73 -14.51 -5.85
N LYS A 144 1.22 -15.06 -6.96
CA LYS A 144 1.20 -14.46 -8.30
C LYS A 144 -0.21 -14.08 -8.76
N LYS A 145 -1.17 -15.02 -8.65
CA LYS A 145 -2.57 -14.77 -9.02
C LYS A 145 -3.20 -13.71 -8.11
N VAL A 146 -2.91 -13.75 -6.81
CA VAL A 146 -3.36 -12.73 -5.86
C VAL A 146 -2.91 -11.34 -6.27
N MET A 147 -1.62 -11.16 -6.59
CA MET A 147 -1.12 -9.86 -7.08
C MET A 147 -1.85 -9.41 -8.34
N THR A 148 -2.06 -10.32 -9.31
CA THR A 148 -2.70 -10.02 -10.58
C THR A 148 -4.16 -9.59 -10.41
N TYR A 149 -4.96 -10.35 -9.65
CA TYR A 149 -6.37 -10.01 -9.39
C TYR A 149 -6.52 -8.72 -8.60
N ALA A 150 -5.68 -8.51 -7.59
CA ALA A 150 -5.70 -7.31 -6.78
C ALA A 150 -5.31 -6.05 -7.58
N ALA A 151 -4.38 -6.19 -8.53
CA ALA A 151 -4.01 -5.12 -9.45
C ALA A 151 -5.14 -4.77 -10.41
N MET A 152 -5.82 -5.77 -10.98
CA MET A 152 -6.98 -5.54 -11.84
C MET A 152 -8.14 -4.90 -11.08
N LEU A 153 -8.39 -5.32 -9.84
CA LEU A 153 -9.40 -4.69 -8.99
C LEU A 153 -9.07 -3.22 -8.72
N THR A 154 -7.81 -2.91 -8.42
CA THR A 154 -7.33 -1.53 -8.24
C THR A 154 -7.58 -0.69 -9.49
N ALA A 155 -7.13 -1.18 -10.66
CA ALA A 155 -7.23 -0.46 -11.91
C ALA A 155 -8.68 -0.28 -12.38
N GLY A 156 -9.46 -1.36 -12.34
CA GLY A 156 -10.88 -1.31 -12.72
C GLY A 156 -11.66 -0.34 -11.84
N LEU A 157 -11.41 -0.37 -10.53
CA LEU A 157 -12.03 0.58 -9.61
C LEU A 157 -11.66 2.03 -9.93
N GLY A 158 -10.38 2.32 -10.21
CA GLY A 158 -9.94 3.66 -10.57
C GLY A 158 -10.65 4.21 -11.81
N LEU A 159 -10.74 3.40 -12.87
CA LEU A 159 -11.45 3.76 -14.09
C LEU A 159 -12.95 3.95 -13.86
N ILE A 160 -13.57 3.08 -13.05
CA ILE A 160 -14.99 3.20 -12.68
C ILE A 160 -15.23 4.50 -11.92
N VAL A 161 -14.45 4.80 -10.88
CA VAL A 161 -14.62 6.01 -10.07
C VAL A 161 -14.47 7.27 -10.92
N VAL A 162 -13.44 7.33 -11.79
CA VAL A 162 -13.28 8.46 -12.71
C VAL A 162 -14.46 8.57 -13.67
N GLY A 163 -14.93 7.46 -14.23
CA GLY A 163 -16.10 7.43 -15.11
C GLY A 163 -17.37 7.93 -14.41
N LEU A 164 -17.63 7.49 -13.18
CA LEU A 164 -18.79 7.94 -12.41
C LEU A 164 -18.74 9.44 -12.13
N ILE A 165 -17.57 9.96 -11.75
CA ILE A 165 -17.40 11.39 -11.40
C ILE A 165 -17.51 12.30 -12.63
N GLN A 166 -17.04 11.85 -13.79
CA GLN A 166 -17.04 12.62 -15.03
C GLN A 166 -18.40 12.59 -15.75
N PHE A 167 -19.05 11.43 -15.79
CA PHE A 167 -20.23 11.21 -16.63
C PHE A 167 -21.54 11.15 -15.84
N VAL A 168 -21.51 11.06 -14.51
CA VAL A 168 -22.71 10.99 -13.66
C VAL A 168 -22.64 12.05 -12.56
N PRO A 169 -22.98 13.32 -12.87
CA PRO A 169 -22.85 14.43 -11.92
C PRO A 169 -23.55 14.17 -10.57
N GLY A 170 -24.72 13.52 -10.58
CA GLY A 170 -25.48 13.22 -9.37
C GLY A 170 -24.81 12.22 -8.40
N LEU A 171 -23.79 11.48 -8.85
CA LEU A 171 -23.02 10.56 -8.00
C LEU A 171 -21.74 11.20 -7.43
N ARG A 172 -21.17 12.19 -8.12
CA ARG A 172 -19.92 12.85 -7.71
C ARG A 172 -20.02 13.51 -6.35
N ASP A 173 -21.16 14.12 -6.04
CA ASP A 173 -21.34 14.85 -4.78
C ASP A 173 -21.83 13.94 -3.63
N GLN A 174 -21.95 12.63 -3.87
CA GLN A 174 -22.44 11.68 -2.89
C GLN A 174 -21.35 11.29 -1.89
N VAL A 175 -21.60 11.57 -0.61
CA VAL A 175 -20.69 11.29 0.51
C VAL A 175 -20.25 9.82 0.54
N TRP A 176 -21.14 8.88 0.22
CA TRP A 176 -20.88 7.45 0.33
C TRP A 176 -19.95 6.90 -0.76
N LEU A 177 -19.83 7.59 -1.91
CA LEU A 177 -19.06 7.11 -3.07
C LEU A 177 -17.60 6.88 -2.69
N TYR A 178 -16.97 7.85 -2.05
CA TYR A 178 -15.53 7.82 -1.74
C TYR A 178 -15.15 6.82 -0.64
N PRO A 179 -15.86 6.72 0.50
CA PRO A 179 -15.63 5.67 1.49
C PRO A 179 -15.83 4.27 0.92
N VAL A 180 -16.85 4.06 0.07
CA VAL A 180 -17.06 2.75 -0.58
C VAL A 180 -15.93 2.45 -1.57
N ALA A 181 -15.52 3.42 -2.38
CA ALA A 181 -14.37 3.27 -3.26
C ALA A 181 -13.09 2.96 -2.46
N LEU A 182 -12.83 3.66 -1.36
CA LEU A 182 -11.68 3.38 -0.49
C LEU A 182 -11.76 2.03 0.20
N PHE A 183 -12.96 1.55 0.56
CA PHE A 183 -13.16 0.21 1.08
C PHE A 183 -12.73 -0.86 0.05
N VAL A 184 -13.23 -0.75 -1.19
CA VAL A 184 -12.87 -1.69 -2.27
C VAL A 184 -11.38 -1.58 -2.62
N LEU A 185 -10.84 -0.36 -2.67
CA LEU A 185 -9.40 -0.14 -2.86
C LEU A 185 -8.59 -0.75 -1.71
N GLY A 186 -9.08 -0.65 -0.48
CA GLY A 186 -8.48 -1.28 0.70
C GLY A 186 -8.39 -2.80 0.56
N ILE A 187 -9.45 -3.45 0.07
CA ILE A 187 -9.47 -4.90 -0.24
C ILE A 187 -8.39 -5.22 -1.28
N ALA A 188 -8.34 -4.45 -2.37
CA ALA A 188 -7.35 -4.63 -3.44
C ALA A 188 -5.92 -4.44 -2.91
N HIS A 189 -5.68 -3.39 -2.13
CA HIS A 189 -4.38 -3.08 -1.56
C HIS A 189 -3.88 -4.18 -0.62
N GLN A 190 -4.75 -4.78 0.19
CA GLN A 190 -4.38 -5.94 1.01
C GLN A 190 -3.95 -7.13 0.17
N GLY A 191 -4.64 -7.41 -0.93
CA GLY A 191 -4.27 -8.46 -1.88
C GLY A 191 -2.88 -8.23 -2.47
N VAL A 192 -2.62 -7.02 -3.01
CA VAL A 192 -1.29 -6.65 -3.53
C VAL A 192 -0.21 -6.79 -2.44
N ARG A 193 -0.48 -6.29 -1.24
CA ARG A 193 0.47 -6.29 -0.12
C ARG A 193 0.82 -7.70 0.35
N LEU A 194 -0.17 -8.57 0.44
CA LEU A 194 0.03 -9.97 0.84
C LEU A 194 0.72 -10.75 -0.27
N GLY A 195 0.21 -10.68 -1.50
CA GLY A 195 0.76 -11.41 -2.65
C GLY A 195 2.24 -11.12 -2.87
N ARG A 196 2.64 -9.85 -2.87
CA ARG A 196 4.08 -9.49 -3.04
C ARG A 196 4.97 -9.99 -1.90
N LYS A 197 4.43 -10.07 -0.68
CA LYS A 197 5.18 -10.52 0.51
C LYS A 197 5.38 -12.03 0.48
N THR A 198 4.34 -12.78 0.12
CA THR A 198 4.41 -14.23 -0.04
C THR A 198 5.33 -14.59 -1.21
N TYR A 199 5.09 -14.00 -2.39
CA TYR A 199 5.85 -14.30 -3.61
C TYR A 199 7.37 -14.14 -3.45
N ILE A 200 7.85 -13.04 -2.85
CA ILE A 200 9.30 -12.81 -2.72
C ILE A 200 9.96 -13.79 -1.75
N VAL A 201 9.21 -14.25 -0.76
CA VAL A 201 9.67 -15.21 0.24
C VAL A 201 9.76 -16.59 -0.42
N ASP A 202 8.77 -16.96 -1.23
CA ASP A 202 8.73 -18.28 -1.89
C ASP A 202 9.70 -18.38 -3.08
N MET A 203 9.96 -17.27 -3.77
CA MET A 203 10.94 -17.22 -4.87
C MET A 203 12.40 -17.43 -4.44
N ALA A 204 12.74 -17.25 -3.16
CA ALA A 204 14.12 -17.20 -2.68
C ALA A 204 14.40 -18.21 -1.56
N GLU A 205 15.51 -18.95 -1.72
CA GLU A 205 16.00 -19.94 -0.75
C GLU A 205 17.15 -19.39 0.11
N GLY A 206 17.24 -19.87 1.36
CA GLY A 206 18.33 -19.57 2.28
C GLY A 206 18.58 -18.07 2.46
N ASN A 207 19.87 -17.68 2.46
CA ASN A 207 20.29 -16.29 2.69
C ASN A 207 19.86 -15.32 1.58
N ARG A 208 19.58 -15.81 0.35
CA ARG A 208 19.11 -14.94 -0.75
C ARG A 208 17.75 -14.32 -0.45
N ARG A 209 16.93 -14.95 0.40
CA ARG A 209 15.65 -14.39 0.82
C ARG A 209 15.83 -13.05 1.52
N THR A 210 16.81 -12.94 2.41
CA THR A 210 17.15 -11.69 3.12
C THR A 210 17.61 -10.63 2.12
N ASP A 211 18.46 -11.01 1.17
CA ASP A 211 18.99 -10.10 0.15
C ASP A 211 17.89 -9.57 -0.76
N TYR A 212 16.98 -10.44 -1.21
CA TYR A 212 15.88 -10.09 -2.10
C TYR A 212 14.93 -9.12 -1.39
N VAL A 213 14.57 -9.43 -0.13
CA VAL A 213 13.71 -8.56 0.68
C VAL A 213 14.36 -7.19 0.91
N ALA A 214 15.65 -7.16 1.28
CA ALA A 214 16.38 -5.92 1.52
C ALA A 214 16.48 -5.05 0.27
N VAL A 215 16.99 -5.60 -0.84
CA VAL A 215 17.15 -4.88 -2.11
C VAL A 215 15.79 -4.42 -2.64
N SER A 216 14.77 -5.30 -2.59
CA SER A 216 13.42 -4.96 -3.04
C SER A 216 12.83 -3.80 -2.23
N ASN A 217 12.96 -3.81 -0.90
CA ASN A 217 12.42 -2.73 -0.07
C ASN A 217 13.15 -1.41 -0.30
N THR A 218 14.48 -1.41 -0.42
CA THR A 218 15.27 -0.20 -0.70
C THR A 218 14.89 0.42 -2.04
N LEU A 219 14.80 -0.38 -3.10
CA LEU A 219 14.42 0.11 -4.43
C LEU A 219 13.01 0.68 -4.44
N ILE A 220 12.06 0.00 -3.81
CA ILE A 220 10.69 0.49 -3.71
C ILE A 220 10.63 1.78 -2.89
N GLY A 221 11.44 1.91 -1.84
CA GLY A 221 11.60 3.17 -1.09
C GLY A 221 12.09 4.32 -1.96
N ILE A 222 13.14 4.10 -2.76
CA ILE A 222 13.65 5.09 -3.72
C ILE A 222 12.58 5.46 -4.75
N ILE A 223 11.90 4.47 -5.32
CA ILE A 223 10.83 4.70 -6.31
C ILE A 223 9.69 5.51 -5.69
N LEU A 224 9.30 5.21 -4.45
CA LEU A 224 8.28 5.97 -3.72
C LEU A 224 8.73 7.40 -3.43
N LEU A 225 10.00 7.64 -3.08
CA LEU A 225 10.52 8.99 -2.88
C LEU A 225 10.50 9.79 -4.18
N ILE A 226 10.88 9.18 -5.30
CA ILE A 226 10.82 9.80 -6.63
C ILE A 226 9.37 10.08 -7.01
N THR A 227 8.47 9.10 -6.93
CA THR A 227 7.06 9.30 -7.30
C THR A 227 6.35 10.27 -6.37
N GLY A 228 6.66 10.26 -5.06
CA GLY A 228 6.18 11.24 -4.10
C GLY A 228 6.70 12.65 -4.38
N GLY A 229 7.99 12.80 -4.69
CA GLY A 229 8.58 14.07 -5.10
C GLY A 229 7.98 14.60 -6.41
N LEU A 230 7.76 13.72 -7.38
CA LEU A 230 7.07 14.05 -8.63
C LEU A 230 5.58 14.36 -8.42
N SER A 231 4.97 13.92 -7.32
CA SER A 231 3.59 14.30 -6.99
C SER A 231 3.45 15.79 -6.67
N ALA A 232 4.54 16.51 -6.38
CA ALA A 232 4.52 17.98 -6.36
C ALA A 232 4.26 18.58 -7.76
N LEU A 233 4.63 17.86 -8.83
CA LEU A 233 4.27 18.19 -10.22
C LEU A 233 2.83 17.79 -10.55
N ALA A 234 2.09 17.15 -9.64
CA ALA A 234 0.69 16.81 -9.84
C ALA A 234 -0.20 18.06 -9.94
N SER A 235 0.29 19.27 -9.62
CA SER A 235 -0.39 20.51 -9.98
C SER A 235 -0.56 20.69 -11.50
N LEU A 236 0.24 19.99 -12.30
CA LEU A 236 0.17 19.99 -13.77
C LEU A 236 -0.84 18.97 -14.34
N ILE A 237 -1.31 18.01 -13.54
CA ILE A 237 -2.22 16.95 -13.97
C ILE A 237 -3.49 16.98 -13.12
N SER A 238 -4.67 16.83 -13.74
CA SER A 238 -5.91 16.68 -12.97
C SER A 238 -5.86 15.44 -12.06
N VAL A 239 -6.54 15.49 -10.91
CA VAL A 239 -6.59 14.37 -9.95
C VAL A 239 -7.11 13.10 -10.63
N GLU A 240 -8.10 13.27 -11.50
CA GLU A 240 -8.71 12.24 -12.33
C GLU A 240 -7.69 11.65 -13.32
N GLY A 241 -6.88 12.50 -13.96
CA GLY A 241 -5.80 12.08 -14.86
C GLY A 241 -4.75 11.23 -14.15
N VAL A 242 -4.39 11.57 -12.91
CA VAL A 242 -3.47 10.76 -12.10
C VAL A 242 -4.09 9.40 -11.76
N ILE A 243 -5.37 9.33 -11.40
CA ILE A 243 -6.06 8.05 -11.13
C ILE A 243 -6.11 7.17 -12.39
N VAL A 244 -6.36 7.75 -13.57
CA VAL A 244 -6.32 7.00 -14.84
C VAL A 244 -4.92 6.48 -15.10
N LEU A 245 -3.88 7.30 -14.93
CA LEU A 245 -2.49 6.87 -15.08
C LEU A 245 -2.15 5.71 -14.14
N LEU A 246 -2.49 5.83 -12.85
CA LEU A 246 -2.29 4.75 -11.87
C LEU A 246 -3.08 3.48 -12.24
N SER A 247 -4.27 3.63 -12.82
CA SER A 247 -5.06 2.50 -13.30
C SER A 247 -4.38 1.79 -14.48
N VAL A 248 -3.84 2.54 -15.43
CA VAL A 248 -3.04 1.99 -16.54
C VAL A 248 -1.81 1.26 -16.01
N LEU A 249 -1.08 1.84 -15.06
CA LEU A 249 0.04 1.18 -14.39
C LEU A 249 -0.40 -0.11 -13.69
N GLY A 250 -1.57 -0.12 -13.07
CA GLY A 250 -2.18 -1.30 -12.46
C GLY A 250 -2.50 -2.41 -13.48
N ILE A 251 -3.00 -2.06 -14.67
CA ILE A 251 -3.25 -3.02 -15.77
C ILE A 251 -1.92 -3.61 -16.27
N ILE A 252 -0.92 -2.76 -16.51
CA ILE A 252 0.42 -3.20 -16.93
C ILE A 252 1.04 -4.08 -15.84
N GLY A 253 0.88 -3.71 -14.57
CA GLY A 253 1.32 -4.47 -13.40
C GLY A 253 0.64 -5.84 -13.30
N ALA A 254 -0.67 -5.91 -13.56
CA ALA A 254 -1.41 -7.16 -13.61
C ALA A 254 -0.90 -8.07 -14.73
N PHE A 255 -0.76 -7.53 -15.95
CA PHE A 255 -0.22 -8.28 -17.08
C PHE A 255 1.19 -8.78 -16.77
N LYS A 256 2.08 -7.91 -16.29
CA LYS A 256 3.45 -8.30 -15.93
C LYS A 256 3.48 -9.34 -14.81
N GLY A 257 2.66 -9.17 -13.78
CA GLY A 257 2.49 -10.15 -12.69
C GLY A 257 2.04 -11.52 -13.19
N SER A 258 1.16 -11.58 -14.19
CA SER A 258 0.72 -12.83 -14.80
C SER A 258 1.82 -13.58 -15.56
N THR A 259 2.89 -12.89 -15.96
CA THR A 259 4.06 -13.49 -16.64
C THR A 259 5.15 -13.99 -15.69
N LEU A 260 5.01 -13.75 -14.39
CA LEU A 260 5.96 -14.26 -13.40
C LEU A 260 5.91 -15.80 -13.33
N PRO A 261 7.02 -16.49 -13.01
CA PRO A 261 6.98 -17.91 -12.75
C PRO A 261 6.12 -18.22 -11.51
N ASP A 262 5.59 -19.43 -11.42
CA ASP A 262 4.99 -19.92 -10.17
C ASP A 262 6.13 -20.27 -9.19
N VAL A 263 5.92 -19.99 -7.90
CA VAL A 263 6.95 -20.08 -6.86
C VAL A 263 6.51 -20.90 -5.65
N GLU A 264 5.24 -21.32 -5.64
CA GLU A 264 4.63 -22.19 -4.63
C GLU A 264 4.85 -23.68 -4.92
#